data_AF-A0A1H9L2G7-F1
#
_entry.id   AF-A0A1H9L2G7-F1
#
_cell.length_a   1.000
_cell.length_b   1.000
_cell.length_c   1.000
_cell.angle_alpha   90.00
_cell.angle_beta   90.00
_cell.angle_gamma   90.00
#
_symmetry.space_group_name_H-M   'P 1'
#
loop_
_entity.id
_entity.type
_entity.pdbx_description
1 polymer ?
#
loop_
_entity_poly.entity_id
_entity_poly.type
_entity_poly.pdbx_seq_one_letter_code
_entity_poly.pdbx_strand_id
1 'polypeptide(L)'
;FHLDPLWADDNIDFVGIDNYMPLADWRDGEDHRDWQPMRRISDRDYLQSNIEGGEGFDWYYASSADRDAQNRAAITDGGAGKPWVFRFKDIRSWWSNPHYDRPGGVENGTATAWVPQSKPIWFTELGCPAADKGPNQPNVFVDPKSSESAFPYYSNGWRDDLAQRAFLEAQLSYWDASAGHNPVSSVYGGPMLDTDRICIWTWDARPFPFYPSSSDFWRDTPNWTYGHWLNGRAGLAPLDLVIADILSRQDFTRFDTDELAGLVTGYVLDDAPSARDAIEALGTAFFFDGVESEGQIVFRRRDRPSVVSYAEDDLAVTASDSSDGTVAAAFQLTRAQETDLPLSVRLSYTDAASDYRSANAYGRRLSSQSARVTSTSVPFVMEQADAIGLAEAMLIEAYVKREAGTLSLPPSALALEPGDVADFTLGGRDWRLRVSTISDAAQRDLEAERTDRSVYQLKPGALRDYGPTGGGA
;
A
#
# COMPACT_ATOMS: atom_id res chain seq x y z
N PHE A 1 -18.91 30.43 -11.38
CA PHE A 1 -19.38 29.25 -12.14
C PHE A 1 -19.36 29.54 -13.64
N HIS A 2 -18.17 29.82 -14.19
CA HIS A 2 -18.03 30.36 -15.55
C HIS A 2 -18.36 29.34 -16.66
N LEU A 3 -18.38 28.05 -16.35
CA LEU A 3 -18.74 26.97 -17.28
C LEU A 3 -20.24 26.65 -17.27
N ASP A 4 -21.04 27.23 -16.39
CA ASP A 4 -22.48 26.94 -16.34
C ASP A 4 -23.22 27.22 -17.65
N PRO A 5 -22.88 28.25 -18.46
CA PRO A 5 -23.48 28.41 -19.79
C PRO A 5 -23.23 27.21 -20.71
N LEU A 6 -22.07 26.57 -20.63
CA LEU A 6 -21.76 25.35 -21.37
C LEU A 6 -22.55 24.17 -20.81
N TRP A 7 -22.49 23.97 -19.49
CA TRP A 7 -23.14 22.83 -18.85
C TRP A 7 -24.66 22.92 -18.84
N ALA A 8 -25.26 24.11 -18.95
CA ALA A 8 -26.70 24.29 -19.04
C ALA A 8 -27.23 24.21 -20.48
N ASP A 9 -26.37 24.25 -21.51
CA ASP A 9 -26.81 24.22 -22.92
C ASP A 9 -27.53 22.92 -23.26
N ASP A 10 -28.70 23.00 -23.92
CA ASP A 10 -29.54 21.84 -24.26
C ASP A 10 -28.84 20.84 -25.21
N ASN A 11 -27.75 21.21 -25.87
CA ASN A 11 -26.96 20.33 -26.74
C ASN A 11 -25.86 19.53 -25.99
N ILE A 12 -25.74 19.71 -24.68
CA ILE A 12 -24.75 19.02 -23.84
C ILE A 12 -25.47 18.07 -22.89
N ASP A 13 -25.18 16.77 -22.93
CA ASP A 13 -25.95 15.77 -22.17
C ASP A 13 -25.39 15.47 -20.77
N PHE A 14 -24.15 15.84 -20.48
CA PHE A 14 -23.46 15.51 -19.24
C PHE A 14 -22.43 16.58 -18.84
N VAL A 15 -21.98 16.55 -17.58
CA VAL A 15 -20.84 17.33 -17.09
C VAL A 15 -19.61 16.43 -17.05
N GLY A 16 -18.58 16.76 -17.83
CA GLY A 16 -17.32 16.02 -17.84
C GLY A 16 -16.35 16.53 -16.79
N ILE A 17 -15.77 15.63 -16.01
CA ILE A 17 -14.75 15.93 -14.99
C ILE A 17 -13.56 14.99 -15.15
N ASP A 18 -12.36 15.57 -15.27
CA ASP A 18 -11.13 14.81 -15.11
C ASP A 18 -10.83 14.69 -13.61
N ASN A 19 -11.13 13.52 -13.04
CA ASN A 19 -11.05 13.29 -11.62
C ASN A 19 -9.65 12.82 -11.21
N TYR A 20 -8.79 13.79 -10.91
CA TYR A 20 -7.46 13.59 -10.34
C TYR A 20 -7.34 14.11 -8.91
N MET A 21 -8.45 14.05 -8.16
CA MET A 21 -8.53 14.59 -6.81
C MET A 21 -7.77 13.71 -5.81
N PRO A 22 -6.97 14.28 -4.89
CA PRO A 22 -6.14 13.52 -3.97
C PRO A 22 -6.99 12.69 -3.00
N LEU A 23 -6.58 11.44 -2.75
CA LEU A 23 -7.22 10.52 -1.82
C LEU A 23 -6.34 10.20 -0.59
N ALA A 24 -5.19 10.84 -0.47
CA ALA A 24 -4.27 10.63 0.65
C ALA A 24 -3.42 11.89 0.93
N ASP A 25 -2.87 11.97 2.14
CA ASP A 25 -1.79 12.89 2.52
C ASP A 25 -0.70 12.12 3.28
N TRP A 26 -0.31 10.97 2.72
CA TRP A 26 0.56 9.99 3.37
C TRP A 26 2.04 10.39 3.34
N ARG A 27 2.83 9.94 4.32
CA ARG A 27 4.29 10.18 4.42
C ARG A 27 5.00 8.95 4.93
N ASP A 28 6.33 8.96 4.85
CA ASP A 28 7.14 7.94 5.50
C ASP A 28 7.17 8.17 7.02
N GLY A 29 7.33 7.09 7.77
CA GLY A 29 7.41 7.12 9.24
C GLY A 29 6.05 7.05 9.93
N GLU A 30 6.05 7.41 11.22
CA GLU A 30 4.89 7.28 12.12
C GLU A 30 4.42 8.63 12.67
N ASP A 31 5.16 9.70 12.40
CA ASP A 31 4.93 11.04 12.97
C ASP A 31 3.94 11.90 12.15
N HIS A 32 3.39 11.36 11.06
CA HIS A 32 2.47 12.09 10.17
C HIS A 32 1.01 11.95 10.61
N ARG A 33 0.18 12.95 10.33
CA ARG A 33 -1.21 13.06 10.83
C ARG A 33 -2.16 11.96 10.36
N ASP A 34 -1.89 11.35 9.21
CA ASP A 34 -2.71 10.27 8.64
C ASP A 34 -2.29 8.89 9.15
N TRP A 35 -1.15 8.83 9.84
CA TRP A 35 -0.64 7.61 10.41
C TRP A 35 -1.59 7.13 11.52
N GLN A 36 -1.89 5.85 11.48
CA GLN A 36 -2.51 5.12 12.57
C GLN A 36 -1.86 3.74 12.64
N PRO A 37 -1.85 3.09 13.82
CA PRO A 37 -1.43 1.71 13.92
C PRO A 37 -2.16 0.85 12.90
N MET A 38 -1.43 -0.06 12.25
CA MET A 38 -1.91 -0.97 11.20
C MET A 38 -2.33 -0.34 9.87
N ARG A 39 -2.59 0.97 9.79
CA ARG A 39 -3.03 1.62 8.56
C ARG A 39 -1.93 1.65 7.47
N ARG A 40 -2.35 1.53 6.21
CA ARG A 40 -1.55 1.73 5.01
C ARG A 40 -2.19 2.76 4.08
N ILE A 41 -1.39 3.35 3.21
CA ILE A 41 -1.88 4.23 2.15
C ILE A 41 -2.84 3.51 1.18
N SER A 42 -2.65 2.20 0.98
CA SER A 42 -3.48 1.38 0.10
C SER A 42 -4.75 0.85 0.76
N ASP A 43 -5.01 1.16 2.03
CA ASP A 43 -6.23 0.70 2.70
C ASP A 43 -7.46 1.38 2.08
N ARG A 44 -8.43 0.57 1.67
CA ARG A 44 -9.62 1.03 0.95
C ARG A 44 -10.41 2.05 1.76
N ASP A 45 -10.66 1.79 3.04
CA ASP A 45 -11.43 2.69 3.90
C ASP A 45 -10.74 4.05 4.09
N TYR A 46 -9.41 4.05 4.20
CA TYR A 46 -8.64 5.30 4.28
C TYR A 46 -8.79 6.11 2.99
N LEU A 47 -8.59 5.50 1.83
CA LEU A 47 -8.75 6.16 0.53
C LEU A 47 -10.18 6.64 0.29
N GLN A 48 -11.18 5.82 0.61
CA GLN A 48 -12.60 6.16 0.46
C GLN A 48 -13.04 7.28 1.39
N SER A 49 -12.54 7.31 2.64
CA SER A 49 -12.80 8.41 3.57
C SER A 49 -12.31 9.76 3.03
N ASN A 50 -11.38 9.74 2.08
CA ASN A 50 -10.89 10.92 1.38
C ASN A 50 -11.60 11.17 0.04
N ILE A 51 -12.64 10.46 -0.40
CA ILE A 51 -13.32 10.82 -1.67
C ILE A 51 -14.16 12.08 -1.50
N GLU A 52 -15.07 12.08 -0.53
CA GLU A 52 -15.82 13.26 -0.07
C GLU A 52 -15.27 13.78 1.27
N GLY A 53 -13.93 13.86 1.36
CA GLY A 53 -13.20 14.26 2.57
C GLY A 53 -11.74 14.66 2.26
N GLY A 54 -10.98 15.02 3.29
CA GLY A 54 -9.54 15.29 3.18
C GLY A 54 -9.18 16.59 2.44
N GLU A 55 -8.01 16.60 1.78
CA GLU A 55 -7.52 17.76 1.03
C GLU A 55 -8.49 18.11 -0.10
N GLY A 56 -8.93 19.36 -0.20
CA GLY A 56 -9.87 19.82 -1.22
C GLY A 56 -11.34 19.64 -0.87
N PHE A 57 -11.64 19.06 0.30
CA PHE A 57 -12.99 18.95 0.85
C PHE A 57 -13.06 19.52 2.28
N ASP A 58 -12.33 18.92 3.21
CA ASP A 58 -12.31 19.37 4.61
C ASP A 58 -11.33 20.53 4.81
N TRP A 59 -10.17 20.43 4.17
CA TRP A 59 -9.04 21.33 4.40
C TRP A 59 -8.19 21.54 3.15
N TYR A 60 -7.29 22.52 3.20
CA TYR A 60 -6.27 22.80 2.20
C TYR A 60 -4.96 23.22 2.87
N TYR A 61 -3.87 23.26 2.10
CA TYR A 61 -2.60 23.84 2.53
C TYR A 61 -2.41 25.24 1.92
N ALA A 62 -2.16 26.24 2.76
CA ALA A 62 -1.96 27.62 2.31
C ALA A 62 -0.56 27.88 1.72
N SER A 63 0.40 27.01 2.04
CA SER A 63 1.78 27.09 1.56
C SER A 63 2.42 25.70 1.51
N SER A 64 3.58 25.58 0.85
CA SER A 64 4.40 24.35 0.91
C SER A 64 4.89 24.05 2.32
N ALA A 65 5.24 25.08 3.10
CA ALA A 65 5.64 24.91 4.51
C ALA A 65 4.49 24.36 5.36
N ASP A 66 3.25 24.82 5.11
CA ASP A 66 2.08 24.26 5.78
C ASP A 66 1.83 22.82 5.36
N ARG A 67 2.03 22.50 4.08
CA ARG A 67 2.02 21.10 3.62
C ARG A 67 3.05 20.32 4.41
N ASP A 68 4.32 20.72 4.43
CA ASP A 68 5.41 19.98 5.11
C ASP A 68 5.16 19.77 6.60
N ALA A 69 4.52 20.70 7.29
CA ALA A 69 4.15 20.56 8.70
C ALA A 69 2.77 19.90 8.95
N GLN A 70 2.05 19.55 7.87
CA GLN A 70 0.64 19.15 7.88
C GLN A 70 -0.27 20.15 8.62
N ASN A 71 0.00 21.45 8.49
CA ASN A 71 -0.84 22.54 8.98
C ASN A 71 -2.05 22.73 8.06
N ARG A 72 -3.04 21.86 8.24
CA ARG A 72 -4.30 21.84 7.48
C ARG A 72 -5.20 23.02 7.87
N ALA A 73 -5.54 23.87 6.90
CA ALA A 73 -6.49 24.96 7.07
C ALA A 73 -7.89 24.53 6.61
N ALA A 74 -8.92 24.77 7.42
CA ALA A 74 -10.29 24.39 7.07
C ALA A 74 -10.80 25.18 5.84
N ILE A 75 -11.51 24.49 4.93
CA ILE A 75 -12.20 25.15 3.82
C ILE A 75 -13.52 25.73 4.34
N THR A 76 -13.65 27.06 4.35
CA THR A 76 -14.84 27.77 4.83
C THR A 76 -15.27 28.87 3.87
N ASP A 77 -16.55 29.22 3.92
CA ASP A 77 -17.13 30.37 3.18
C ASP A 77 -17.47 31.54 4.14
N GLY A 78 -16.82 31.56 5.30
CA GLY A 78 -17.11 32.53 6.37
C GLY A 78 -18.60 32.64 6.67
N GLY A 79 -19.11 33.87 6.68
CA GLY A 79 -20.52 34.16 7.01
C GLY A 79 -21.55 33.73 5.97
N ALA A 80 -21.14 33.40 4.72
CA ALA A 80 -22.05 32.96 3.67
C ALA A 80 -22.40 31.46 3.77
N GLY A 81 -21.59 30.67 4.47
CA GLY A 81 -21.96 29.30 4.87
C GLY A 81 -22.08 28.29 3.72
N LYS A 82 -21.50 28.55 2.54
CA LYS A 82 -21.46 27.61 1.40
C LYS A 82 -20.01 27.15 1.11
N PRO A 83 -19.35 26.42 2.03
CA PRO A 83 -17.95 26.00 1.84
C PRO A 83 -17.75 25.16 0.58
N TRP A 84 -18.78 24.43 0.13
CA TRP A 84 -18.75 23.62 -1.08
C TRP A 84 -18.37 24.39 -2.35
N VAL A 85 -18.58 25.72 -2.39
CA VAL A 85 -18.15 26.57 -3.53
C VAL A 85 -16.62 26.57 -3.69
N PHE A 86 -15.88 26.29 -2.61
CA PHE A 86 -14.41 26.22 -2.60
C PHE A 86 -13.86 24.80 -2.51
N ARG A 87 -14.73 23.80 -2.30
CA ARG A 87 -14.33 22.39 -2.22
C ARG A 87 -14.36 21.79 -3.62
N PHE A 88 -13.21 21.72 -4.28
CA PHE A 88 -13.14 21.17 -5.63
C PHE A 88 -13.55 19.69 -5.70
N LYS A 89 -13.59 18.98 -4.57
CA LYS A 89 -14.05 17.58 -4.46
C LYS A 89 -15.53 17.41 -4.14
N ASP A 90 -16.22 18.48 -3.75
CA ASP A 90 -17.61 18.43 -3.32
C ASP A 90 -18.55 18.44 -4.54
N ILE A 91 -18.36 17.42 -5.39
CA ILE A 91 -19.07 17.20 -6.65
C ILE A 91 -20.57 17.09 -6.37
N ARG A 92 -20.94 16.43 -5.26
CA ARG A 92 -22.33 16.29 -4.83
C ARG A 92 -22.99 17.62 -4.52
N SER A 93 -22.36 18.47 -3.72
CA SER A 93 -22.94 19.77 -3.39
C SER A 93 -22.95 20.68 -4.62
N TRP A 94 -21.90 20.65 -5.45
CA TRP A 94 -21.90 21.37 -6.72
C TRP A 94 -23.08 20.95 -7.60
N TRP A 95 -23.27 19.66 -7.82
CA TRP A 95 -24.33 19.13 -8.67
C TRP A 95 -25.75 19.41 -8.14
N SER A 96 -25.94 19.36 -6.82
CA SER A 96 -27.26 19.44 -6.18
C SER A 96 -27.72 20.83 -5.77
N ASN A 97 -26.85 21.87 -5.85
CA ASN A 97 -27.19 23.21 -5.41
C ASN A 97 -27.34 24.22 -6.57
N PRO A 98 -28.17 25.27 -6.40
CA PRO A 98 -28.19 26.39 -7.31
C PRO A 98 -26.87 27.16 -7.26
N HIS A 99 -26.35 27.52 -8.43
CA HIS A 99 -25.10 28.24 -8.56
C HIS A 99 -25.32 29.75 -8.62
N TYR A 100 -24.46 30.50 -7.94
CA TYR A 100 -24.48 31.96 -7.93
C TYR A 100 -23.06 32.48 -8.13
N ASP A 101 -22.84 33.25 -9.19
CA ASP A 101 -21.52 33.85 -9.42
C ASP A 101 -21.12 34.80 -8.30
N ARG A 102 -19.81 34.86 -8.03
CA ARG A 102 -19.24 35.68 -6.95
C ARG A 102 -18.14 36.64 -7.44
N PRO A 103 -18.41 37.55 -8.39
CA PRO A 103 -17.40 38.49 -8.87
C PRO A 103 -16.88 39.35 -7.71
N GLY A 104 -15.55 39.41 -7.55
CA GLY A 104 -14.93 40.10 -6.41
C GLY A 104 -15.23 39.48 -5.04
N GLY A 105 -15.70 38.23 -5.00
CA GLY A 105 -15.99 37.49 -3.77
C GLY A 105 -17.39 37.69 -3.19
N VAL A 106 -18.28 38.44 -3.87
CA VAL A 106 -19.64 38.72 -3.40
C VAL A 106 -20.66 37.98 -4.26
N GLU A 107 -21.54 37.21 -3.63
CA GLU A 107 -22.59 36.44 -4.30
C GLU A 107 -23.61 37.33 -5.01
N ASN A 108 -23.85 37.05 -6.29
CA ASN A 108 -24.90 37.69 -7.08
C ASN A 108 -26.29 37.31 -6.55
N GLY A 109 -27.25 38.22 -6.65
CA GLY A 109 -28.63 37.98 -6.22
C GLY A 109 -29.43 37.01 -7.12
N THR A 110 -28.89 36.65 -8.28
CA THR A 110 -29.52 35.76 -9.26
C THR A 110 -28.64 34.55 -9.52
N ALA A 111 -29.27 33.37 -9.59
CA ALA A 111 -28.57 32.15 -9.95
C ALA A 111 -28.10 32.18 -11.41
N THR A 112 -27.12 31.35 -11.75
CA THR A 112 -26.71 31.09 -13.13
C THR A 112 -27.76 30.25 -13.86
N ALA A 113 -27.48 29.88 -15.12
CA ALA A 113 -28.34 28.98 -15.90
C ALA A 113 -28.31 27.52 -15.42
N TRP A 114 -27.41 27.15 -14.50
CA TRP A 114 -27.36 25.79 -13.98
C TRP A 114 -28.63 25.43 -13.22
N VAL A 115 -29.28 24.35 -13.64
CA VAL A 115 -30.40 23.75 -12.91
C VAL A 115 -29.85 22.59 -12.10
N PRO A 116 -30.03 22.59 -10.76
CA PRO A 116 -29.55 21.51 -9.92
C PRO A 116 -30.02 20.14 -10.41
N GLN A 117 -29.11 19.17 -10.40
CA GLN A 117 -29.37 17.78 -10.80
C GLN A 117 -29.81 17.60 -12.25
N SER A 118 -29.66 18.61 -13.11
CA SER A 118 -30.21 18.57 -14.48
C SER A 118 -29.51 17.58 -15.40
N LYS A 119 -28.24 17.27 -15.16
CA LYS A 119 -27.42 16.40 -16.00
C LYS A 119 -26.53 15.47 -15.18
N PRO A 120 -26.28 14.24 -15.62
CA PRO A 120 -25.31 13.35 -14.99
C PRO A 120 -23.88 13.88 -15.15
N ILE A 121 -23.00 13.37 -14.31
CA ILE A 121 -21.56 13.60 -14.32
C ILE A 121 -20.88 12.38 -14.90
N TRP A 122 -19.89 12.62 -15.76
CA TRP A 122 -18.96 11.60 -16.25
C TRP A 122 -17.57 11.90 -15.71
N PHE A 123 -16.86 10.87 -15.26
CA PHE A 123 -15.43 10.99 -15.06
C PHE A 123 -14.75 10.71 -16.40
N THR A 124 -14.42 11.79 -17.12
CA THR A 124 -13.79 11.73 -18.44
C THR A 124 -12.35 11.22 -18.37
N GLU A 125 -11.72 11.41 -17.21
CA GLU A 125 -10.49 10.75 -16.81
C GLU A 125 -10.56 10.41 -15.31
N LEU A 126 -10.02 9.26 -14.93
CA LEU A 126 -9.83 8.84 -13.54
C LEU A 126 -8.55 8.03 -13.43
N GLY A 127 -7.69 8.35 -12.47
CA GLY A 127 -6.54 7.51 -12.15
C GLY A 127 -5.51 8.23 -11.30
N CYS A 128 -4.47 7.50 -10.91
CA CYS A 128 -3.27 8.07 -10.32
C CYS A 128 -2.02 7.41 -10.93
N PRO A 129 -0.85 8.05 -10.82
CA PRO A 129 0.40 7.46 -11.30
C PRO A 129 0.72 6.18 -10.50
N ALA A 130 1.31 5.18 -11.17
CA ALA A 130 1.86 3.98 -10.53
C ALA A 130 3.23 4.27 -9.89
N ALA A 131 3.24 5.25 -9.00
CA ALA A 131 4.40 5.67 -8.24
C ALA A 131 4.06 5.64 -6.75
N ASP A 132 5.08 5.49 -5.90
CA ASP A 132 4.94 5.59 -4.46
C ASP A 132 4.15 6.86 -4.11
N LYS A 133 3.12 6.69 -3.28
CA LYS A 133 2.18 7.74 -2.88
C LYS A 133 1.42 8.40 -4.04
N GLY A 134 1.18 7.70 -5.15
CA GLY A 134 0.29 8.12 -6.24
C GLY A 134 -1.03 8.78 -5.78
N PRO A 135 -1.75 8.22 -4.80
CA PRO A 135 -2.98 8.81 -4.27
C PRO A 135 -2.83 10.20 -3.65
N ASN A 136 -1.63 10.63 -3.24
CA ASN A 136 -1.39 11.97 -2.67
C ASN A 136 -1.53 13.08 -3.71
N GLN A 137 -1.21 12.79 -4.98
CA GLN A 137 -1.25 13.79 -6.04
C GLN A 137 -1.57 13.13 -7.39
N PRO A 138 -2.82 12.69 -7.62
CA PRO A 138 -3.17 11.85 -8.77
C PRO A 138 -2.98 12.54 -10.13
N ASN A 139 -2.91 13.88 -10.15
CA ASN A 139 -2.83 14.69 -11.36
C ASN A 139 -1.41 14.82 -11.95
N VAL A 140 -0.36 14.38 -11.24
CA VAL A 140 1.02 14.51 -11.75
C VAL A 140 1.44 13.33 -12.59
N PHE A 141 2.29 13.61 -13.57
CA PHE A 141 2.87 12.63 -14.47
C PHE A 141 4.40 12.76 -14.42
N VAL A 142 5.08 11.62 -14.45
CA VAL A 142 6.53 11.60 -14.58
C VAL A 142 6.86 11.45 -16.06
N ASP A 143 7.36 12.53 -16.67
CA ASP A 143 7.86 12.53 -18.04
C ASP A 143 9.21 13.26 -18.07
N PRO A 144 10.34 12.54 -18.23
CA PRO A 144 11.68 13.14 -18.25
C PRO A 144 11.88 14.25 -19.29
N LYS A 145 10.97 14.43 -20.26
CA LYS A 145 11.01 15.45 -21.31
C LYS A 145 10.12 16.66 -21.02
N SER A 146 9.26 16.59 -20.00
CA SER A 146 8.31 17.65 -19.65
C SER A 146 8.86 18.53 -18.53
N SER A 147 8.66 19.85 -18.64
CA SER A 147 8.92 20.78 -17.52
C SER A 147 7.90 20.64 -16.38
N GLU A 148 6.75 20.02 -16.65
CA GLU A 148 5.68 19.76 -15.69
C GLU A 148 5.82 18.37 -15.03
N SER A 149 6.96 17.71 -15.22
CA SER A 149 7.22 16.39 -14.64
C SER A 149 7.42 16.46 -13.13
N ALA A 150 6.60 15.73 -12.40
CA ALA A 150 6.69 15.65 -10.94
C ALA A 150 6.33 14.25 -10.45
N PHE A 151 6.97 13.83 -9.36
CA PHE A 151 6.48 12.73 -8.54
C PHE A 151 5.43 13.25 -7.55
N PRO A 152 4.52 12.38 -7.08
CA PRO A 152 3.54 12.76 -6.07
C PRO A 152 4.19 13.33 -4.81
N TYR A 153 3.44 14.16 -4.08
CA TYR A 153 3.93 14.72 -2.81
C TYR A 153 4.45 13.63 -1.86
N TYR A 154 5.68 13.85 -1.37
CA TYR A 154 6.41 12.97 -0.44
C TYR A 154 6.75 11.57 -0.98
N SER A 155 6.57 11.34 -2.28
CA SER A 155 6.98 10.11 -2.95
C SER A 155 8.49 9.89 -2.83
N ASN A 156 8.91 8.65 -2.64
CA ASN A 156 10.31 8.24 -2.72
C ASN A 156 10.78 7.98 -4.17
N GLY A 157 9.89 8.16 -5.16
CA GLY A 157 10.19 8.02 -6.59
C GLY A 157 10.24 6.58 -7.11
N TRP A 158 9.80 5.59 -6.32
CA TRP A 158 9.70 4.21 -6.77
C TRP A 158 8.38 3.95 -7.48
N ARG A 159 8.35 2.91 -8.31
CA ARG A 159 7.12 2.40 -8.91
C ARG A 159 6.29 1.70 -7.85
N ASP A 160 4.99 1.95 -7.86
CA ASP A 160 4.03 1.31 -6.97
C ASP A 160 2.71 1.06 -7.71
N ASP A 161 2.56 -0.16 -8.23
CA ASP A 161 1.35 -0.60 -8.92
C ASP A 161 0.19 -0.83 -7.95
N LEU A 162 0.48 -1.17 -6.69
CA LEU A 162 -0.53 -1.40 -5.66
C LEU A 162 -1.21 -0.08 -5.28
N ALA A 163 -0.46 1.02 -5.16
CA ALA A 163 -1.01 2.34 -4.91
C ALA A 163 -2.01 2.75 -6.01
N GLN A 164 -1.67 2.52 -7.28
CA GLN A 164 -2.58 2.77 -8.41
C GLN A 164 -3.83 1.90 -8.33
N ARG A 165 -3.66 0.60 -8.09
CA ARG A 165 -4.80 -0.32 -8.00
C ARG A 165 -5.73 0.05 -6.85
N ALA A 166 -5.18 0.32 -5.67
CA ALA A 166 -5.95 0.70 -4.48
C ALA A 166 -6.74 2.00 -4.70
N PHE A 167 -6.14 3.01 -5.36
CA PHE A 167 -6.84 4.24 -5.75
C PHE A 167 -8.07 3.95 -6.62
N LEU A 168 -7.89 3.13 -7.67
CA LEU A 168 -8.97 2.80 -8.60
C LEU A 168 -10.06 1.99 -7.92
N GLU A 169 -9.69 0.98 -7.14
CA GLU A 169 -10.66 0.18 -6.39
C GLU A 169 -11.45 1.03 -5.39
N ALA A 170 -10.80 1.96 -4.68
CA ALA A 170 -11.48 2.86 -3.75
C ALA A 170 -12.55 3.69 -4.46
N GLN A 171 -12.20 4.32 -5.59
CA GLN A 171 -13.14 5.14 -6.36
C GLN A 171 -14.29 4.30 -6.96
N LEU A 172 -13.98 3.19 -7.62
CA LEU A 172 -14.98 2.36 -8.28
C LEU A 172 -15.97 1.77 -7.26
N SER A 173 -15.47 1.25 -6.13
CA SER A 173 -16.34 0.66 -5.10
C SER A 173 -17.11 1.70 -4.29
N TYR A 174 -16.59 2.92 -4.13
CA TYR A 174 -17.31 4.00 -3.45
C TYR A 174 -18.53 4.46 -4.24
N TRP A 175 -18.39 4.59 -5.56
CA TRP A 175 -19.48 5.06 -6.43
C TRP A 175 -20.42 3.94 -6.90
N ASP A 176 -20.09 2.68 -6.64
CA ASP A 176 -20.95 1.54 -6.93
C ASP A 176 -22.33 1.69 -6.29
N ALA A 177 -23.36 1.25 -7.00
CA ALA A 177 -24.74 1.38 -6.54
C ALA A 177 -24.98 0.71 -5.18
N SER A 178 -24.29 -0.40 -4.90
CA SER A 178 -24.41 -1.13 -3.64
C SER A 178 -23.85 -0.35 -2.43
N ALA A 179 -22.91 0.57 -2.65
CA ALA A 179 -22.34 1.39 -1.58
C ALA A 179 -23.29 2.54 -1.15
N GLY A 180 -24.27 2.90 -1.99
CA GLY A 180 -25.30 3.89 -1.64
C GLY A 180 -24.82 5.33 -1.56
N HIS A 181 -23.58 5.63 -1.99
CA HIS A 181 -23.06 6.98 -2.00
C HIS A 181 -23.56 7.80 -3.20
N ASN A 182 -23.93 7.20 -4.33
CA ASN A 182 -24.30 7.94 -5.54
C ASN A 182 -25.79 8.37 -5.52
N PRO A 183 -26.13 9.67 -5.35
CA PRO A 183 -27.52 10.10 -5.23
C PRO A 183 -28.26 10.05 -6.57
N VAL A 184 -29.58 9.88 -6.52
CA VAL A 184 -30.44 9.86 -7.72
C VAL A 184 -31.03 11.25 -7.99
N SER A 185 -30.96 11.69 -9.24
CA SER A 185 -31.54 12.94 -9.72
C SER A 185 -33.06 12.92 -9.62
N SER A 186 -33.61 13.98 -9.04
CA SER A 186 -35.05 14.28 -9.08
C SER A 186 -35.53 14.77 -10.44
N VAL A 187 -34.63 15.13 -11.36
CA VAL A 187 -34.96 15.66 -12.70
C VAL A 187 -35.06 14.54 -13.74
N TYR A 188 -34.05 13.67 -13.82
CA TYR A 188 -33.99 12.60 -14.83
C TYR A 188 -34.08 11.17 -14.26
N GLY A 189 -34.12 11.00 -12.94
CA GLY A 189 -34.35 9.71 -12.28
C GLY A 189 -33.17 8.73 -12.31
N GLY A 190 -31.97 9.16 -12.72
CA GLY A 190 -30.74 8.36 -12.72
C GLY A 190 -29.69 8.85 -11.72
N PRO A 191 -28.57 8.14 -11.54
CA PRO A 191 -27.52 8.53 -10.60
C PRO A 191 -26.83 9.84 -11.00
N MET A 192 -26.26 10.56 -10.02
CA MET A 192 -25.46 11.77 -10.25
C MET A 192 -24.23 11.46 -11.09
N LEU A 193 -23.43 10.47 -10.67
CA LEU A 193 -22.30 9.97 -11.46
C LEU A 193 -22.78 8.78 -12.28
N ASP A 194 -22.64 8.86 -13.60
CA ASP A 194 -22.89 7.71 -14.47
C ASP A 194 -21.69 6.75 -14.37
N THR A 195 -21.86 5.65 -13.63
CA THR A 195 -20.78 4.70 -13.34
C THR A 195 -20.31 3.92 -14.57
N ASP A 196 -21.13 3.84 -15.62
CA ASP A 196 -20.73 3.27 -16.91
C ASP A 196 -19.83 4.23 -17.71
N ARG A 197 -19.66 5.46 -17.21
CA ARG A 197 -18.90 6.56 -17.82
C ARG A 197 -17.78 7.06 -16.92
N ILE A 198 -17.18 6.14 -16.19
CA ILE A 198 -15.89 6.33 -15.52
C ILE A 198 -14.79 5.86 -16.46
N CYS A 199 -14.14 6.80 -17.13
CA CYS A 199 -13.07 6.55 -18.08
C CYS A 199 -11.72 6.48 -17.34
N ILE A 200 -11.16 5.29 -17.19
CA ILE A 200 -9.88 5.12 -16.50
C ILE A 200 -8.72 5.56 -17.39
N TRP A 201 -7.95 6.54 -16.91
CA TRP A 201 -6.70 6.95 -17.51
C TRP A 201 -5.56 6.08 -16.94
N THR A 202 -4.73 5.39 -17.74
CA THR A 202 -4.76 5.31 -19.20
C THR A 202 -4.72 3.88 -19.72
N TRP A 203 -5.80 3.47 -20.37
CA TRP A 203 -5.82 2.24 -21.17
C TRP A 203 -5.28 2.55 -22.57
N ASP A 204 -4.10 2.00 -22.87
CA ASP A 204 -3.41 2.24 -24.13
C ASP A 204 -3.66 1.09 -25.12
N ALA A 205 -3.80 1.40 -26.40
CA ALA A 205 -3.98 0.38 -27.45
C ALA A 205 -2.69 -0.42 -27.73
N ARG A 206 -1.53 0.08 -27.31
CA ARG A 206 -0.25 -0.61 -27.45
C ARG A 206 -0.20 -1.85 -26.53
N PRO A 207 0.04 -3.05 -27.06
CA PRO A 207 -0.02 -4.26 -26.25
C PRO A 207 1.17 -4.34 -25.28
N PHE A 208 0.90 -4.79 -24.06
CA PHE A 208 1.94 -5.26 -23.15
C PHE A 208 2.42 -6.66 -23.60
N PRO A 209 3.72 -7.00 -23.56
CA PRO A 209 4.84 -6.21 -23.03
C PRO A 209 5.52 -5.30 -24.06
N PHE A 210 5.08 -5.30 -25.32
CA PHE A 210 5.71 -4.49 -26.38
C PHE A 210 5.79 -3.03 -25.97
N TYR A 211 4.72 -2.41 -25.50
CA TYR A 211 4.84 -1.19 -24.70
C TYR A 211 4.92 -1.61 -23.23
N PRO A 212 6.01 -1.27 -22.51
CA PRO A 212 7.06 -0.29 -22.86
C PRO A 212 8.35 -0.87 -23.49
N SER A 213 8.46 -2.18 -23.72
CA SER A 213 9.75 -2.82 -24.05
C SER A 213 10.36 -2.45 -25.42
N SER A 214 9.56 -2.00 -26.41
CA SER A 214 10.01 -1.66 -27.76
C SER A 214 10.35 -0.17 -27.91
N SER A 215 11.35 0.28 -27.15
CA SER A 215 11.83 1.68 -27.10
C SER A 215 12.38 2.21 -28.43
N ASP A 216 12.71 1.32 -29.37
CA ASP A 216 13.10 1.67 -30.74
C ASP A 216 11.93 2.25 -31.56
N PHE A 217 10.69 1.86 -31.23
CA PHE A 217 9.48 2.31 -31.93
C PHE A 217 8.76 3.43 -31.18
N TRP A 218 8.71 3.35 -29.85
CA TRP A 218 8.02 4.33 -29.01
C TRP A 218 9.00 5.14 -28.17
N ARG A 219 8.89 6.47 -28.24
CA ARG A 219 9.83 7.39 -27.58
C ARG A 219 9.47 7.64 -26.11
N ASP A 220 8.23 7.38 -25.71
CA ASP A 220 7.62 7.65 -24.41
C ASP A 220 7.55 6.41 -23.51
N THR A 221 8.29 5.35 -23.84
CA THR A 221 8.34 4.13 -23.02
C THR A 221 8.81 4.34 -21.58
N PRO A 222 9.71 5.30 -21.25
CA PRO A 222 10.07 5.55 -19.86
C PRO A 222 8.90 6.03 -18.99
N ASN A 223 7.85 6.60 -19.60
CA ASN A 223 6.71 7.14 -18.87
C ASN A 223 5.84 6.01 -18.29
N TRP A 224 5.84 4.81 -18.88
CA TRP A 224 5.07 3.67 -18.40
C TRP A 224 5.39 3.33 -16.95
N THR A 225 6.68 3.35 -16.57
CA THR A 225 7.16 2.89 -15.26
C THR A 225 6.48 3.59 -14.08
N TYR A 226 6.17 4.88 -14.21
CA TYR A 226 5.61 5.69 -13.11
C TYR A 226 4.27 6.33 -13.45
N GLY A 227 3.85 6.33 -14.72
CA GLY A 227 2.61 6.96 -15.13
C GLY A 227 1.37 6.09 -14.93
N HIS A 228 0.25 6.57 -15.45
CA HIS A 228 -1.08 6.02 -15.22
C HIS A 228 -1.43 4.77 -16.04
N TRP A 229 -0.52 4.30 -16.91
CA TRP A 229 -0.79 3.18 -17.80
C TRP A 229 -1.21 1.92 -17.06
N LEU A 230 -2.29 1.29 -17.52
CA LEU A 230 -2.81 0.02 -16.97
C LEU A 230 -2.25 -1.22 -17.67
N ASN A 231 -1.66 -1.03 -18.86
CA ASN A 231 -1.12 -2.11 -19.68
C ASN A 231 -0.08 -2.90 -18.90
N GLY A 232 -0.33 -4.20 -18.68
CA GLY A 232 0.52 -5.08 -17.87
C GLY A 232 0.25 -5.07 -16.36
N ARG A 233 -0.54 -4.10 -15.85
CA ARG A 233 -0.85 -3.94 -14.42
C ARG A 233 -2.26 -4.38 -14.03
N ALA A 234 -3.24 -4.11 -14.90
CA ALA A 234 -4.65 -4.40 -14.60
C ALA A 234 -4.95 -5.89 -14.37
N GLY A 235 -4.13 -6.79 -14.92
CA GLY A 235 -4.28 -8.23 -14.78
C GLY A 235 -3.53 -8.86 -13.60
N LEU A 236 -2.82 -8.07 -12.78
CA LEU A 236 -2.07 -8.58 -11.65
C LEU A 236 -3.02 -9.06 -10.55
N ALA A 237 -2.70 -10.20 -9.93
CA ALA A 237 -3.57 -10.82 -8.93
C ALA A 237 -3.30 -10.25 -7.53
N PRO A 238 -4.32 -9.87 -6.75
CA PRO A 238 -4.13 -9.39 -5.38
C PRO A 238 -3.70 -10.51 -4.45
N LEU A 239 -2.71 -10.25 -3.59
CA LEU A 239 -2.15 -11.25 -2.69
C LEU A 239 -3.21 -11.88 -1.76
N ASP A 240 -4.07 -11.04 -1.18
CA ASP A 240 -5.18 -11.44 -0.33
C ASP A 240 -6.11 -12.42 -1.05
N LEU A 241 -6.50 -12.10 -2.28
CA LEU A 241 -7.38 -12.94 -3.09
C LEU A 241 -6.70 -14.25 -3.53
N VAL A 242 -5.40 -14.22 -3.84
CA VAL A 242 -4.64 -15.44 -4.18
C VAL A 242 -4.62 -16.41 -3.01
N ILE A 243 -4.37 -15.94 -1.79
CA ILE A 243 -4.35 -16.80 -0.59
C ILE A 243 -5.75 -17.28 -0.24
N ALA A 244 -6.75 -16.41 -0.33
CA ALA A 244 -8.15 -16.79 -0.13
C ALA A 244 -8.58 -17.89 -1.10
N ASP A 245 -8.20 -17.82 -2.38
CA ASP A 245 -8.46 -18.86 -3.38
C ASP A 245 -7.76 -20.19 -3.05
N ILE A 246 -6.48 -20.16 -2.65
CA ILE A 246 -5.74 -21.37 -2.24
C ILE A 246 -6.43 -22.07 -1.07
N LEU A 247 -6.81 -21.32 -0.03
CA LEU A 247 -7.48 -21.86 1.16
C LEU A 247 -8.89 -22.39 0.85
N SER A 248 -9.65 -21.63 0.07
CA SER A 248 -11.03 -22.01 -0.30
C SER A 248 -11.06 -23.29 -1.14
N ARG A 249 -10.06 -23.53 -2.00
CA ARG A 249 -9.92 -24.78 -2.76
C ARG A 249 -9.62 -26.00 -1.88
N GLN A 250 -9.19 -25.79 -0.64
CA GLN A 250 -9.00 -26.84 0.36
C GLN A 250 -10.13 -26.85 1.41
N ASP A 251 -11.26 -26.21 1.12
CA ASP A 251 -12.44 -26.12 1.99
C ASP A 251 -12.21 -25.42 3.34
N PHE A 252 -11.13 -24.64 3.48
CA PHE A 252 -10.98 -23.74 4.63
C PHE A 252 -11.95 -22.56 4.48
N THR A 253 -12.66 -22.24 5.56
CA THR A 253 -13.68 -21.17 5.59
C THR A 253 -13.46 -20.16 6.72
N ARG A 254 -12.44 -20.39 7.56
CA ARG A 254 -12.11 -19.55 8.72
C ARG A 254 -10.70 -19.01 8.57
N PHE A 255 -10.58 -17.99 7.75
CA PHE A 255 -9.33 -17.29 7.53
C PHE A 255 -9.57 -15.79 7.33
N ASP A 256 -8.54 -15.01 7.60
CA ASP A 256 -8.51 -13.55 7.43
C ASP A 256 -7.25 -13.16 6.66
N THR A 257 -7.45 -12.51 5.51
CA THR A 257 -6.42 -12.02 4.60
C THR A 257 -6.39 -10.48 4.52
N ASP A 258 -7.16 -9.77 5.33
CA ASP A 258 -7.39 -8.32 5.19
C ASP A 258 -6.11 -7.49 5.43
N GLU A 259 -5.21 -8.00 6.28
CA GLU A 259 -3.91 -7.37 6.53
C GLU A 259 -2.91 -7.57 5.36
N LEU A 260 -3.24 -8.37 4.35
CA LEU A 260 -2.37 -8.57 3.19
C LEU A 260 -2.57 -7.50 2.13
N ALA A 261 -1.47 -6.98 1.59
CA ALA A 261 -1.50 -6.15 0.41
C ALA A 261 -0.26 -6.42 -0.44
N GLY A 262 -0.48 -6.52 -1.74
CA GLY A 262 0.56 -6.86 -2.69
C GLY A 262 -0.07 -7.33 -3.99
N LEU A 263 0.74 -7.33 -5.04
CA LEU A 263 0.35 -7.81 -6.36
C LEU A 263 1.26 -8.96 -6.77
N VAL A 264 0.64 -10.03 -7.22
CA VAL A 264 1.29 -11.24 -7.71
C VAL A 264 1.24 -11.21 -9.23
N THR A 265 2.40 -11.02 -9.86
CA THR A 265 2.54 -10.95 -11.32
C THR A 265 2.28 -12.28 -12.00
N GLY A 266 2.74 -13.36 -11.37
CA GLY A 266 2.48 -14.71 -11.83
C GLY A 266 2.95 -15.68 -10.76
N TYR A 267 2.17 -16.74 -10.56
CA TYR A 267 2.46 -17.74 -9.55
C TYR A 267 2.18 -19.12 -10.14
N VAL A 268 3.24 -19.91 -10.32
CA VAL A 268 3.16 -21.23 -10.95
C VAL A 268 3.47 -22.29 -9.90
N LEU A 269 2.49 -23.14 -9.64
CA LEU A 269 2.61 -24.26 -8.72
C LEU A 269 2.80 -25.56 -9.50
N ASP A 270 4.04 -26.03 -9.55
CA ASP A 270 4.37 -27.34 -10.08
C ASP A 270 4.16 -28.42 -9.00
N ASP A 271 3.85 -29.65 -9.43
CA ASP A 271 3.79 -30.85 -8.56
C ASP A 271 2.74 -30.84 -7.42
N ALA A 272 1.72 -29.98 -7.49
CA ALA A 272 0.59 -29.91 -6.55
C ALA A 272 1.04 -29.89 -5.06
N PRO A 273 1.74 -28.82 -4.61
CA PRO A 273 2.21 -28.73 -3.24
C PRO A 273 1.04 -28.59 -2.26
N SER A 274 1.33 -28.77 -0.96
CA SER A 274 0.33 -28.48 0.05
C SER A 274 -0.03 -26.98 0.04
N ALA A 275 -1.25 -26.63 0.47
CA ALA A 275 -1.64 -25.22 0.60
C ALA A 275 -0.70 -24.44 1.53
N ARG A 276 -0.15 -25.11 2.56
CA ARG A 276 0.87 -24.53 3.43
C ARG A 276 2.12 -24.15 2.64
N ASP A 277 2.72 -25.08 1.90
CA ASP A 277 3.96 -24.81 1.17
C ASP A 277 3.77 -23.71 0.12
N ALA A 278 2.60 -23.69 -0.52
CA ALA A 278 2.23 -22.63 -1.45
C ALA A 278 2.19 -21.26 -0.74
N ILE A 279 1.47 -21.17 0.37
CA ILE A 279 1.33 -19.92 1.13
C ILE A 279 2.66 -19.48 1.76
N GLU A 280 3.49 -20.40 2.24
CA GLU A 280 4.79 -20.09 2.85
C GLU A 280 5.76 -19.48 1.82
N ALA A 281 5.69 -19.89 0.55
CA ALA A 281 6.43 -19.24 -0.52
C ALA A 281 5.99 -17.77 -0.68
N LEU A 282 4.68 -17.48 -0.62
CA LEU A 282 4.15 -16.12 -0.68
C LEU A 282 4.56 -15.32 0.56
N GLY A 283 4.50 -15.92 1.75
CA GLY A 283 4.95 -15.30 3.01
C GLY A 283 6.42 -14.90 2.98
N THR A 284 7.24 -15.68 2.28
CA THR A 284 8.66 -15.38 2.06
C THR A 284 8.89 -14.17 1.15
N ALA A 285 8.06 -13.97 0.13
CA ALA A 285 8.20 -12.86 -0.82
C ALA A 285 7.54 -11.56 -0.35
N PHE A 286 6.42 -11.66 0.36
CA PHE A 286 5.60 -10.52 0.82
C PHE A 286 5.71 -10.25 2.33
N PHE A 287 6.61 -10.96 3.03
CA PHE A 287 6.91 -10.78 4.45
C PHE A 287 5.69 -10.80 5.38
N PHE A 288 4.95 -11.91 5.35
CA PHE A 288 3.87 -12.18 6.30
C PHE A 288 4.01 -13.55 6.95
N ASP A 289 3.32 -13.74 8.06
CA ASP A 289 3.21 -14.98 8.81
C ASP A 289 1.74 -15.42 8.89
N GLY A 290 1.47 -16.71 8.70
CA GLY A 290 0.17 -17.29 8.98
C GLY A 290 0.11 -17.78 10.43
N VAL A 291 -0.82 -17.25 11.22
CA VAL A 291 -0.98 -17.60 12.64
C VAL A 291 -2.41 -18.05 12.92
N GLU A 292 -2.60 -18.76 14.02
CA GLU A 292 -3.93 -19.02 14.56
C GLU A 292 -4.29 -17.90 15.54
N SER A 293 -5.49 -17.35 15.41
CA SER A 293 -6.06 -16.36 16.32
C SER A 293 -7.57 -16.56 16.38
N GLU A 294 -8.11 -16.73 17.59
CA GLU A 294 -9.53 -16.97 17.87
C GLU A 294 -10.20 -18.07 17.00
N GLY A 295 -9.47 -19.13 16.67
CA GLY A 295 -9.94 -20.25 15.85
C GLY A 295 -9.97 -19.97 14.35
N GLN A 296 -9.27 -18.93 13.88
CA GLN A 296 -9.09 -18.55 12.47
C GLN A 296 -7.62 -18.56 12.07
N ILE A 297 -7.35 -18.80 10.78
CA ILE A 297 -6.03 -18.58 10.21
C ILE A 297 -5.93 -17.10 9.81
N VAL A 298 -5.12 -16.34 10.52
CA VAL A 298 -4.93 -14.90 10.25
C VAL A 298 -3.55 -14.69 9.65
N PHE A 299 -3.48 -13.93 8.55
CA PHE A 299 -2.20 -13.60 7.91
C PHE A 299 -1.71 -12.23 8.34
N ARG A 300 -0.64 -12.20 9.12
CA ARG A 300 -0.08 -10.99 9.73
C ARG A 300 1.19 -10.57 9.00
N ARG A 301 1.23 -9.33 8.54
CA ARG A 301 2.46 -8.75 7.97
C ARG A 301 3.55 -8.62 9.04
N ARG A 302 4.82 -8.68 8.64
CA ARG A 302 5.96 -8.56 9.56
C ARG A 302 6.34 -7.14 9.91
N ASP A 303 5.79 -6.15 9.20
CA ASP A 303 6.06 -4.72 9.38
C ASP A 303 5.09 -4.03 10.36
N ARG A 304 4.40 -4.82 11.20
CA ARG A 304 3.46 -4.31 12.20
C ARG A 304 4.16 -3.39 13.21
N PRO A 305 3.51 -2.29 13.63
CA PRO A 305 3.99 -1.49 14.74
C PRO A 305 3.92 -2.29 16.04
N SER A 306 4.67 -1.85 17.04
CA SER A 306 4.59 -2.41 18.39
C SER A 306 3.17 -2.23 18.96
N VAL A 307 2.59 -3.30 19.50
CA VAL A 307 1.23 -3.27 20.07
C VAL A 307 1.24 -3.06 21.58
N VAL A 308 2.37 -3.31 22.24
CA VAL A 308 2.53 -3.26 23.69
C VAL A 308 3.99 -3.06 24.08
N SER A 309 4.21 -2.49 25.26
CA SER A 309 5.54 -2.38 25.86
C SER A 309 5.60 -3.11 27.20
N TYR A 310 6.69 -3.81 27.45
CA TYR A 310 6.97 -4.50 28.71
C TYR A 310 8.33 -4.09 29.28
N ALA A 311 8.43 -3.97 30.60
CA ALA A 311 9.68 -3.85 31.34
C ALA A 311 10.05 -5.19 31.99
N GLU A 312 11.27 -5.28 32.53
CA GLU A 312 11.70 -6.47 33.29
C GLU A 312 10.74 -6.84 34.43
N ASP A 313 10.17 -5.85 35.10
CA ASP A 313 9.23 -6.05 36.21
C ASP A 313 7.88 -6.65 35.77
N ASP A 314 7.57 -6.61 34.47
CA ASP A 314 6.36 -7.22 33.89
C ASP A 314 6.56 -8.71 33.56
N LEU A 315 7.79 -9.22 33.62
CA LEU A 315 8.10 -10.60 33.27
C LEU A 315 7.68 -11.57 34.39
N ALA A 316 7.21 -12.74 33.97
CA ALA A 316 6.97 -13.85 34.89
C ALA A 316 8.31 -14.44 35.33
N VAL A 317 8.44 -14.68 36.63
CA VAL A 317 9.61 -15.31 37.22
C VAL A 317 9.16 -16.61 37.87
N THR A 318 9.71 -17.74 37.42
CA THR A 318 9.57 -19.00 38.13
C THR A 318 10.58 -19.08 39.27
N ALA A 319 10.08 -19.35 40.49
CA ALA A 319 10.94 -19.87 41.53
C ALA A 319 11.51 -21.19 41.01
N SER A 320 12.82 -21.26 40.81
CA SER A 320 13.40 -22.52 40.37
C SER A 320 13.37 -23.51 41.53
N ASP A 321 13.13 -24.79 41.24
CA ASP A 321 13.34 -25.91 42.18
C ASP A 321 14.86 -26.16 42.42
N SER A 322 15.73 -25.16 42.21
CA SER A 322 17.14 -25.30 42.53
C SER A 322 17.30 -25.29 44.05
N SER A 323 17.95 -26.32 44.57
CA SER A 323 18.29 -26.45 46.00
C SER A 323 19.24 -25.36 46.51
N ASP A 324 19.60 -24.38 45.68
CA ASP A 324 20.51 -23.27 45.95
C ASP A 324 19.79 -21.91 46.08
N GLY A 325 18.51 -21.81 45.69
CA GLY A 325 17.73 -20.57 45.78
C GLY A 325 17.94 -19.59 44.62
N THR A 326 18.63 -20.00 43.55
CA THR A 326 18.77 -19.23 42.31
C THR A 326 17.41 -19.10 41.62
N VAL A 327 16.95 -17.87 41.46
CA VAL A 327 15.76 -17.55 40.67
C VAL A 327 16.07 -17.81 39.19
N ALA A 328 15.17 -18.49 38.46
CA ALA A 328 15.35 -18.68 37.02
C ALA A 328 15.36 -17.31 36.32
N ALA A 329 16.26 -17.11 35.36
CA ALA A 329 16.33 -15.84 34.63
C ALA A 329 15.00 -15.61 33.89
N ALA A 330 14.36 -14.45 34.13
CA ALA A 330 13.08 -14.08 33.53
C ALA A 330 13.13 -13.94 32.00
N PHE A 331 14.35 -13.81 31.46
CA PHE A 331 14.62 -13.74 30.03
C PHE A 331 16.02 -14.24 29.71
N GLN A 332 16.23 -14.65 28.46
CA GLN A 332 17.53 -14.94 27.86
C GLN A 332 17.59 -14.28 26.47
N LEU A 333 18.61 -13.45 26.27
CA LEU A 333 18.88 -12.81 24.98
C LEU A 333 20.06 -13.50 24.31
N THR A 334 19.90 -13.79 23.02
CA THR A 334 20.92 -14.45 22.20
C THR A 334 21.30 -13.56 21.03
N ARG A 335 22.56 -13.70 20.59
CA ARG A 335 23.09 -13.02 19.42
C ARG A 335 23.95 -13.99 18.64
N ALA A 336 23.52 -14.36 17.44
CA ALA A 336 24.28 -15.28 16.60
C ALA A 336 25.62 -14.65 16.14
N GLN A 337 26.60 -15.51 15.84
CA GLN A 337 27.92 -15.06 15.37
C GLN A 337 27.83 -14.55 13.94
N GLU A 338 28.65 -13.55 13.59
CA GLU A 338 28.62 -12.99 12.23
C GLU A 338 28.97 -14.03 11.15
N THR A 339 29.84 -14.98 11.46
CA THR A 339 30.21 -16.10 10.56
C THR A 339 29.07 -17.07 10.30
N ASP A 340 27.98 -17.02 11.09
CA ASP A 340 26.78 -17.83 10.87
C ASP A 340 25.76 -17.16 9.95
N LEU A 341 25.89 -15.86 9.73
CA LEU A 341 24.99 -15.08 8.88
C LEU A 341 25.41 -15.13 7.41
N PRO A 342 24.49 -14.93 6.46
CA PRO A 342 24.83 -14.85 5.04
C PRO A 342 25.72 -13.64 4.74
N LEU A 343 26.71 -13.81 3.86
CA LEU A 343 27.34 -12.70 3.14
C LEU A 343 26.45 -12.25 1.98
N SER A 344 25.74 -13.20 1.38
CA SER A 344 24.93 -13.03 0.17
C SER A 344 23.68 -13.89 0.23
N VAL A 345 22.57 -13.36 -0.25
CA VAL A 345 21.33 -14.10 -0.53
C VAL A 345 21.18 -14.17 -2.05
N ARG A 346 21.04 -15.38 -2.58
CA ARG A 346 20.70 -15.63 -3.98
C ARG A 346 19.22 -15.98 -4.06
N LEU A 347 18.45 -15.18 -4.78
CA LEU A 347 17.04 -15.44 -5.07
C LEU A 347 16.88 -15.95 -6.49
N SER A 348 16.34 -17.14 -6.67
CA SER A 348 15.95 -17.69 -7.98
C SER A 348 14.46 -17.43 -8.23
N TYR A 349 14.13 -16.91 -9.42
CA TYR A 349 12.76 -16.49 -9.81
C TYR A 349 12.56 -16.64 -11.33
N THR A 350 11.33 -16.45 -11.80
CA THR A 350 10.98 -16.44 -13.24
C THR A 350 10.93 -15.01 -13.77
N ASP A 351 11.75 -14.66 -14.77
CA ASP A 351 11.84 -13.31 -15.32
C ASP A 351 10.93 -13.13 -16.54
N ALA A 352 9.83 -12.40 -16.38
CA ALA A 352 8.88 -12.10 -17.46
C ALA A 352 9.54 -11.38 -18.65
N ALA A 353 10.52 -10.51 -18.40
CA ALA A 353 11.19 -9.72 -19.43
C ALA A 353 12.24 -10.52 -20.21
N SER A 354 12.54 -11.75 -19.79
CA SER A 354 13.49 -12.66 -20.45
C SER A 354 12.80 -13.92 -20.99
N ASP A 355 11.59 -13.77 -21.56
CA ASP A 355 10.76 -14.87 -22.06
C ASP A 355 10.46 -15.94 -20.99
N TYR A 356 10.16 -15.50 -19.77
CA TYR A 356 9.85 -16.37 -18.62
C TYR A 356 10.96 -17.39 -18.29
N ARG A 357 12.21 -17.06 -18.61
CA ARG A 357 13.37 -17.89 -18.20
C ARG A 357 13.67 -17.69 -16.71
N SER A 358 14.18 -18.75 -16.09
CA SER A 358 14.70 -18.66 -14.72
C SER A 358 15.88 -17.70 -14.65
N ALA A 359 15.86 -16.81 -13.67
CA ALA A 359 16.89 -15.82 -13.40
C ALA A 359 17.32 -15.86 -11.93
N ASN A 360 18.41 -15.18 -11.62
CA ASN A 360 18.90 -15.03 -10.26
C ASN A 360 19.14 -13.56 -9.93
N ALA A 361 18.67 -13.13 -8.76
CA ALA A 361 19.00 -11.85 -8.14
C ALA A 361 19.84 -12.09 -6.88
N TYR A 362 20.61 -11.07 -6.48
CA TYR A 362 21.52 -11.17 -5.36
C TYR A 362 21.42 -9.93 -4.47
N GLY A 363 21.23 -10.16 -3.17
CA GLY A 363 21.54 -9.18 -2.13
C GLY A 363 22.89 -9.52 -1.54
N ARG A 364 23.83 -8.57 -1.47
CA ARG A 364 25.19 -8.83 -0.98
C ARG A 364 25.71 -7.72 -0.08
N ARG A 365 26.34 -8.11 1.03
CA ARG A 365 27.01 -7.17 1.94
C ARG A 365 28.41 -6.81 1.41
N LEU A 366 28.75 -5.52 1.44
CA LEU A 366 30.08 -5.03 0.99
C LEU A 366 31.21 -5.39 1.96
N SER A 367 30.90 -5.51 3.26
CA SER A 367 31.86 -5.87 4.30
C SER A 367 31.24 -6.87 5.28
N SER A 368 31.80 -8.08 5.33
CA SER A 368 31.52 -9.07 6.39
C SER A 368 32.68 -10.05 6.49
N GLN A 369 32.83 -10.68 7.65
CA GLN A 369 33.73 -11.82 7.83
C GLN A 369 33.12 -13.15 7.39
N SER A 370 31.81 -13.18 7.07
CA SER A 370 31.14 -14.35 6.53
C SER A 370 31.49 -14.59 5.06
N ALA A 371 31.49 -15.86 4.65
CA ALA A 371 31.55 -16.30 3.26
C ALA A 371 30.30 -17.11 2.85
N ARG A 372 29.27 -17.18 3.71
CA ARG A 372 28.08 -18.00 3.47
C ARG A 372 27.19 -17.38 2.38
N VAL A 373 26.63 -18.24 1.54
CA VAL A 373 25.61 -17.87 0.56
C VAL A 373 24.35 -18.67 0.85
N THR A 374 23.25 -17.98 1.15
CA THR A 374 21.92 -18.60 1.27
C THR A 374 21.24 -18.55 -0.08
N SER A 375 20.62 -19.66 -0.50
CA SER A 375 19.84 -19.71 -1.73
C SER A 375 18.37 -19.91 -1.41
N THR A 376 17.53 -19.04 -1.95
CA THR A 376 16.07 -19.12 -1.85
C THR A 376 15.52 -19.18 -3.27
N SER A 377 14.57 -20.07 -3.52
CA SER A 377 13.87 -20.13 -4.81
C SER A 377 12.41 -19.80 -4.57
N VAL A 378 11.87 -18.92 -5.40
CA VAL A 378 10.46 -18.55 -5.35
C VAL A 378 9.75 -18.93 -6.66
N PRO A 379 8.56 -19.53 -6.58
CA PRO A 379 7.77 -19.95 -7.76
C PRO A 379 7.03 -18.80 -8.46
N PHE A 380 7.49 -17.56 -8.30
CA PHE A 380 6.82 -16.37 -8.81
C PHE A 380 7.51 -15.80 -10.05
N VAL A 381 6.70 -15.17 -10.88
CA VAL A 381 7.16 -14.25 -11.91
C VAL A 381 7.43 -12.92 -11.24
N MET A 382 8.63 -12.37 -11.43
CA MET A 382 9.03 -11.08 -10.84
C MET A 382 9.82 -10.27 -11.85
N GLU A 383 9.78 -8.94 -11.73
CA GLU A 383 10.73 -8.09 -12.43
C GLU A 383 12.08 -8.10 -11.72
N GLN A 384 13.15 -7.83 -12.47
CA GLN A 384 14.51 -7.88 -11.96
C GLN A 384 14.73 -6.94 -10.76
N ALA A 385 14.17 -5.73 -10.82
CA ALA A 385 14.32 -4.74 -9.75
C ALA A 385 13.68 -5.24 -8.45
N ASP A 386 12.47 -5.81 -8.52
CA ASP A 386 11.77 -6.36 -7.36
C ASP A 386 12.52 -7.57 -6.77
N ALA A 387 13.05 -8.44 -7.64
CA ALA A 387 13.83 -9.60 -7.20
C ALA A 387 15.14 -9.19 -6.50
N ILE A 388 15.81 -8.13 -6.95
CA ILE A 388 16.99 -7.56 -6.27
C ILE A 388 16.58 -6.97 -4.92
N GLY A 389 15.52 -6.17 -4.88
CA GLY A 389 15.00 -5.57 -3.65
C GLY A 389 14.63 -6.62 -2.60
N LEU A 390 13.96 -7.70 -3.02
CA LEU A 390 13.60 -8.83 -2.16
C LEU A 390 14.85 -9.56 -1.63
N ALA A 391 15.84 -9.84 -2.47
CA ALA A 391 17.07 -10.49 -2.02
C ALA A 391 17.88 -9.63 -1.04
N GLU A 392 17.89 -8.31 -1.22
CA GLU A 392 18.48 -7.35 -0.27
C GLU A 392 17.71 -7.30 1.05
N ALA A 393 16.37 -7.24 1.00
CA ALA A 393 15.52 -7.26 2.19
C ALA A 393 15.70 -8.56 2.99
N MET A 394 15.72 -9.72 2.34
CA MET A 394 16.03 -11.01 2.99
C MET A 394 17.40 -11.02 3.66
N LEU A 395 18.42 -10.43 3.01
CA LEU A 395 19.75 -10.33 3.59
C LEU A 395 19.73 -9.44 4.84
N ILE A 396 19.06 -8.29 4.80
CA ILE A 396 18.96 -7.38 5.95
C ILE A 396 18.16 -8.05 7.08
N GLU A 397 17.03 -8.70 6.76
CA GLU A 397 16.20 -9.44 7.71
C GLU A 397 17.03 -10.47 8.47
N ALA A 398 17.87 -11.25 7.78
CA ALA A 398 18.75 -12.24 8.41
C ALA A 398 19.72 -11.61 9.42
N TYR A 399 20.19 -10.38 9.20
CA TYR A 399 21.06 -9.67 10.15
C TYR A 399 20.30 -9.04 11.30
N VAL A 400 19.07 -8.58 11.06
CA VAL A 400 18.20 -8.08 12.12
C VAL A 400 17.84 -9.23 13.06
N LYS A 401 17.40 -10.37 12.52
CA LYS A 401 17.07 -11.61 13.26
C LYS A 401 18.27 -12.28 13.95
N ARG A 402 19.48 -11.75 13.80
CA ARG A 402 20.66 -12.24 14.53
C ARG A 402 20.47 -12.18 16.04
N GLU A 403 19.68 -11.21 16.52
CA GLU A 403 19.34 -11.08 17.93
C GLU A 403 17.94 -11.62 18.18
N ALA A 404 17.81 -12.48 19.19
CA ALA A 404 16.55 -13.12 19.57
C ALA A 404 16.45 -13.24 21.09
N GLY A 405 15.24 -13.39 21.60
CA GLY A 405 14.95 -13.49 23.02
C GLY A 405 14.02 -14.66 23.32
N THR A 406 14.28 -15.33 24.44
CA THR A 406 13.30 -16.17 25.12
C THR A 406 12.90 -15.50 26.42
N LEU A 407 11.60 -15.31 26.65
CA LEU A 407 11.05 -14.57 27.80
C LEU A 407 9.84 -15.28 28.37
N SER A 408 9.55 -15.06 29.64
CA SER A 408 8.31 -15.54 30.26
C SER A 408 7.43 -14.35 30.64
N LEU A 409 6.17 -14.36 30.22
CA LEU A 409 5.15 -13.36 30.57
C LEU A 409 4.05 -13.96 31.46
N PRO A 410 3.41 -13.16 32.33
CA PRO A 410 2.28 -13.61 33.12
C PRO A 410 1.04 -13.85 32.24
N PRO A 411 0.07 -14.67 32.69
CA PRO A 411 -1.19 -14.89 31.98
C PRO A 411 -2.00 -13.61 31.69
N SER A 412 -1.76 -12.51 32.43
CA SER A 412 -2.38 -11.21 32.14
C SER A 412 -1.98 -10.63 30.79
N ALA A 413 -0.89 -11.10 30.19
CA ALA A 413 -0.44 -10.70 28.86
C ALA A 413 -1.15 -11.47 27.72
N LEU A 414 -2.27 -12.15 27.99
CA LEU A 414 -2.96 -13.07 27.05
C LEU A 414 -3.24 -12.47 25.66
N ALA A 415 -3.48 -11.17 25.58
CA ALA A 415 -3.76 -10.46 24.32
C ALA A 415 -2.59 -10.49 23.32
N LEU A 416 -1.36 -10.76 23.76
CA LEU A 416 -0.21 -10.91 22.89
C LEU A 416 -0.22 -12.29 22.22
N GLU A 417 -0.09 -12.33 20.91
CA GLU A 417 -0.15 -13.54 20.10
C GLU A 417 1.08 -13.66 19.17
N PRO A 418 1.37 -14.86 18.61
CA PRO A 418 2.38 -15.00 17.57
C PRO A 418 2.15 -14.01 16.40
N GLY A 419 3.23 -13.47 15.85
CA GLY A 419 3.20 -12.45 14.80
C GLY A 419 2.99 -11.01 15.31
N ASP A 420 2.70 -10.81 16.60
CA ASP A 420 2.70 -9.47 17.18
C ASP A 420 4.13 -8.95 17.39
N VAL A 421 4.27 -7.63 17.36
CA VAL A 421 5.50 -6.92 17.70
C VAL A 421 5.30 -6.25 19.05
N ALA A 422 6.27 -6.41 19.96
CA ALA A 422 6.27 -5.77 21.26
C ALA A 422 7.64 -5.13 21.54
N ASP A 423 7.61 -4.02 22.26
CA ASP A 423 8.81 -3.35 22.75
C ASP A 423 9.11 -3.82 24.18
N PHE A 424 10.36 -4.20 24.45
CA PHE A 424 10.81 -4.67 25.75
C PHE A 424 12.00 -3.86 26.24
N THR A 425 11.97 -3.37 27.48
CA THR A 425 13.14 -2.76 28.12
C THR A 425 13.82 -3.81 29.02
N LEU A 426 14.94 -4.37 28.55
CA LEU A 426 15.66 -5.51 29.15
C LEU A 426 17.17 -5.25 29.20
N GLY A 427 17.79 -5.53 30.33
CA GLY A 427 19.19 -5.24 30.62
C GLY A 427 19.53 -3.76 30.45
N GLY A 428 18.56 -2.86 30.70
CA GLY A 428 18.68 -1.42 30.46
C GLY A 428 18.76 -1.00 28.98
N ARG A 429 18.24 -1.84 28.07
CA ARG A 429 18.19 -1.57 26.62
C ARG A 429 16.81 -1.86 26.06
N ASP A 430 16.45 -1.16 24.99
CA ASP A 430 15.17 -1.36 24.32
C ASP A 430 15.26 -2.38 23.17
N TRP A 431 14.28 -3.26 23.16
CA TRP A 431 14.17 -4.41 22.29
C TRP A 431 12.83 -4.42 21.58
N ARG A 432 12.84 -4.15 20.28
CA ARG A 432 11.68 -4.39 19.43
C ARG A 432 11.73 -5.83 18.92
N LEU A 433 10.86 -6.68 19.44
CA LEU A 433 10.82 -8.10 19.14
C LEU A 433 9.48 -8.48 18.50
N ARG A 434 9.54 -9.28 17.43
CA ARG A 434 8.37 -9.96 16.85
C ARG A 434 8.28 -11.34 17.48
N VAL A 435 7.12 -11.66 18.06
CA VAL A 435 6.87 -12.95 18.71
C VAL A 435 6.71 -14.04 17.65
N SER A 436 7.51 -15.09 17.70
CA SER A 436 7.42 -16.22 16.77
C SER A 436 6.62 -17.38 17.35
N THR A 437 6.82 -17.67 18.64
CA THR A 437 6.25 -18.82 19.32
C THR A 437 5.76 -18.40 20.71
N ILE A 438 4.59 -18.89 21.13
CA ILE A 438 4.12 -18.82 22.51
C ILE A 438 3.76 -20.23 22.98
N SER A 439 4.24 -20.62 24.15
CA SER A 439 3.83 -21.83 24.85
C SER A 439 3.11 -21.45 26.15
N ASP A 440 1.80 -21.70 26.20
CA ASP A 440 0.98 -21.36 27.36
C ASP A 440 0.91 -22.52 28.37
N ALA A 441 1.34 -22.25 29.61
CA ALA A 441 1.22 -23.14 30.76
C ALA A 441 0.84 -22.34 32.02
N ALA A 442 1.59 -22.46 33.12
CA ALA A 442 1.40 -21.61 34.30
C ALA A 442 1.80 -20.14 34.03
N GLN A 443 2.74 -19.96 33.12
CA GLN A 443 3.18 -18.69 32.53
C GLN A 443 3.14 -18.84 31.00
N ARG A 444 3.33 -17.74 30.29
CA ARG A 444 3.43 -17.70 28.83
C ARG A 444 4.89 -17.64 28.45
N ASP A 445 5.45 -18.71 27.89
CA ASP A 445 6.85 -18.73 27.45
C ASP A 445 6.93 -18.33 25.97
N LEU A 446 7.71 -17.30 25.67
CA LEU A 446 7.81 -16.67 24.36
C LEU A 446 9.17 -16.94 23.73
N GLU A 447 9.17 -17.23 22.44
CA GLU A 447 10.32 -17.04 21.55
C GLU A 447 10.04 -15.84 20.66
N ALA A 448 11.00 -14.93 20.55
CA ALA A 448 10.85 -13.73 19.75
C ALA A 448 12.17 -13.34 19.06
N GLU A 449 12.06 -12.76 17.88
CA GLU A 449 13.19 -12.31 17.08
C GLU A 449 13.20 -10.79 17.00
N ARG A 450 14.39 -10.18 17.00
CA ARG A 450 14.49 -8.75 16.70
C ARG A 450 13.87 -8.48 15.33
N THR A 451 13.11 -7.40 15.25
CA THR A 451 12.50 -6.93 14.00
C THR A 451 12.76 -5.44 13.79
N ASP A 452 12.76 -5.03 12.53
CA ASP A 452 12.85 -3.63 12.13
C ASP A 452 11.91 -3.42 10.94
N ARG A 453 10.94 -2.51 11.12
CA ARG A 453 9.89 -2.23 10.14
C ARG A 453 10.45 -1.74 8.81
N SER A 454 11.58 -1.03 8.82
CA SER A 454 12.19 -0.47 7.61
C SER A 454 12.71 -1.52 6.64
N VAL A 455 12.93 -2.76 7.10
CA VAL A 455 13.36 -3.89 6.27
C VAL A 455 12.27 -4.28 5.26
N TYR A 456 11.01 -4.15 5.67
CA TYR A 456 9.85 -4.59 4.90
C TYR A 456 9.30 -3.51 3.97
N GLN A 457 9.88 -2.30 4.01
CA GLN A 457 9.67 -1.27 2.99
C GLN A 457 10.56 -1.58 1.79
N LEU A 458 10.13 -2.56 0.98
CA LEU A 458 10.88 -3.08 -0.17
C LEU A 458 11.31 -1.94 -1.08
N LYS A 459 12.64 -1.80 -1.21
CA LYS A 459 13.25 -0.87 -2.16
C LYS A 459 13.51 -1.64 -3.44
N PRO A 460 12.92 -1.27 -4.59
CA PRO A 460 13.27 -1.91 -5.84
C PRO A 460 14.77 -1.68 -6.11
N GLY A 461 15.43 -2.72 -6.61
CA GLY A 461 16.81 -2.63 -7.07
C GLY A 461 16.93 -1.79 -8.34
N ALA A 462 18.12 -1.77 -8.92
CA ALA A 462 18.34 -1.08 -10.18
C ALA A 462 17.40 -1.60 -11.29
N LEU A 463 16.66 -0.68 -11.91
CA LEU A 463 15.81 -1.00 -13.05
C LEU A 463 16.66 -1.52 -14.21
N ARG A 464 16.12 -2.48 -14.95
CA ARG A 464 16.70 -2.91 -16.21
C ARG A 464 16.56 -1.76 -17.21
N ASP A 465 17.66 -1.40 -17.85
CA ASP A 465 17.59 -0.49 -19.00
C ASP A 465 16.93 -1.23 -20.15
N TYR A 466 15.75 -0.78 -20.58
CA TYR A 466 15.10 -1.25 -21.81
C TYR A 466 15.81 -0.58 -23.01
N GLY A 467 17.11 -0.86 -23.15
CA GLY A 467 17.89 -0.46 -24.30
C GLY A 467 17.35 -1.11 -25.58
N PRO A 468 17.76 -0.62 -26.77
CA PRO A 468 17.34 -1.18 -28.05
C PRO A 468 17.45 -2.69 -28.02
N THR A 469 16.34 -3.39 -28.26
CA THR A 469 16.39 -4.83 -28.47
C THR A 469 17.23 -5.04 -29.72
N GLY A 470 18.51 -5.40 -29.54
CA GLY A 470 19.40 -5.70 -30.65
C GLY A 470 18.71 -6.72 -31.55
N GLY A 471 18.37 -6.30 -32.76
CA GLY A 471 17.69 -7.13 -33.75
C GLY A 471 18.48 -8.41 -34.00
N GLY A 472 18.02 -9.50 -33.41
CA GLY A 472 18.35 -10.85 -33.84
C GLY A 472 17.46 -11.15 -35.04
N ALA A 473 18.06 -11.11 -36.23
CA ALA A 473 17.50 -11.63 -37.47
C ALA A 473 17.43 -13.17 -37.44
#